data_AF-A0A1K1T3E2-F1
#
_entry.id   AF-A0A1K1T3E2-F1
#
_cell.length_a   1.000
_cell.length_b   1.000
_cell.length_c   1.000
_cell.angle_alpha   90.00
_cell.angle_beta   90.00
_cell.angle_gamma   90.00
#
_symmetry.space_group_name_H-M   'P 1'
#
loop_
_entity.id
_entity.type
_entity.pdbx_description
1 polymer ?
#
loop_
_entity_poly.entity_id
_entity_poly.type
_entity_poly.pdbx_seq_one_letter_code
_entity_poly.pdbx_strand_id
1 'polypeptide(L)' 'MFGLDKYQYSTDKTFMAYHFISNGPNGAIQKIAKFNLIGEQLYNFGFGDLDAVTGDISDSVMVCLTEND' A
#
# COMPACT_ATOMS: atom_id res chain seq x y z
N MET A 1 -18.58 19.46 4.73
CA MET A 1 -17.43 18.74 5.32
C MET A 1 -16.54 18.31 4.17
N PHE A 2 -15.62 19.18 3.74
CA PHE A 2 -14.70 18.91 2.64
C PHE A 2 -13.27 19.07 3.19
N GLY A 3 -12.47 18.01 3.09
CA GLY A 3 -11.07 18.03 3.52
C GLY A 3 -10.70 16.85 4.39
N LEU A 4 -10.80 15.62 3.86
CA LEU A 4 -9.94 14.56 4.36
C LEU A 4 -8.59 14.75 3.68
N ASP A 5 -7.51 14.76 4.46
CA ASP A 5 -6.16 14.79 3.93
C ASP A 5 -6.00 13.62 2.96
N LYS A 6 -5.66 13.94 1.71
CA LYS A 6 -5.40 12.93 0.69
C LYS A 6 -4.00 12.37 0.94
N TYR A 7 -3.88 11.06 0.94
CA TYR A 7 -2.58 10.41 0.93
C TYR A 7 -1.79 10.88 -0.29
N GLN A 8 -0.58 11.37 -0.05
CA GLN A 8 0.42 11.49 -1.11
C GLN A 8 0.76 10.09 -1.57
N TYR A 9 0.72 9.87 -2.88
CA TYR A 9 1.03 8.58 -3.48
C TYR A 9 1.99 8.74 -4.66
N SER A 10 2.74 7.70 -4.92
CA SER A 10 3.48 7.52 -6.17
C SER A 10 2.88 6.36 -6.95
N THR A 11 3.16 6.32 -8.25
CA THR A 11 2.65 5.28 -9.13
C THR A 11 3.71 4.83 -10.10
N ASP A 12 3.58 3.61 -10.60
CA ASP A 12 4.40 3.14 -11.71
C ASP A 12 4.03 3.82 -13.03
N LYS A 13 4.80 3.57 -14.08
CA LYS A 13 4.57 4.17 -15.41
C LYS A 13 3.26 3.72 -16.06
N THR A 14 2.68 2.63 -15.58
CA THR A 14 1.48 2.00 -16.14
C THR A 14 0.21 2.35 -15.37
N PHE A 15 0.33 3.08 -14.25
CA PHE A 15 -0.77 3.35 -13.33
C PHE A 15 -1.43 2.07 -12.78
N MET A 16 -0.66 0.98 -12.66
CA MET A 16 -1.16 -0.30 -12.18
C MET A 16 -0.80 -0.55 -10.71
N ALA A 17 0.19 0.16 -10.18
CA ALA A 17 0.54 0.16 -8.77
C ALA A 17 0.54 1.58 -8.21
N TYR A 18 -0.05 1.75 -7.02
CA TYR A 18 -0.12 2.99 -6.27
C TYR A 18 0.46 2.77 -4.88
N HIS A 19 1.52 3.48 -4.56
CA HIS A 19 2.26 3.36 -3.30
C HIS A 19 1.99 4.58 -2.44
N PHE A 20 1.69 4.38 -1.16
CA PHE A 20 1.49 5.49 -0.22
C PHE A 20 1.84 5.06 1.21
N ILE A 21 2.12 6.05 2.06
CA ILE A 21 2.42 5.82 3.47
C ILE A 21 1.14 6.00 4.28
N SER A 22 0.79 5.01 5.10
CA SER A 22 -0.27 5.12 6.10
C SER A 22 0.34 5.31 7.48
N ASN A 23 -0.03 6.42 8.15
CA ASN A 23 0.44 6.74 9.50
C ASN A 23 -0.62 6.27 10.51
N GLY A 24 -0.25 5.32 11.36
CA GLY A 24 -1.07 4.83 12.46
C GLY A 24 -0.45 5.13 13.83
N PRO A 25 -1.16 4.85 14.94
CA PRO A 25 -0.67 5.08 16.30
C PRO A 25 0.66 4.39 16.61
N ASN A 26 0.94 3.28 15.94
CA ASN A 26 2.12 2.46 16.14
C ASN A 26 3.25 2.77 15.14
N GLY A 27 3.08 3.73 14.22
CA GLY A 27 4.09 4.08 13.22
C GLY A 27 3.56 4.20 11.80
N ALA A 28 4.48 4.41 10.86
CA ALA A 28 4.20 4.52 9.43
C ALA A 28 4.42 3.17 8.73
N ILE A 29 3.50 2.79 7.84
CA ILE A 29 3.62 1.59 7.00
C ILE A 29 3.50 1.98 5.53
N GLN A 30 4.33 1.35 4.70
CA GLN A 30 4.19 1.39 3.25
C GLN A 30 3.00 0.51 2.81
N LYS A 31 1.99 1.14 2.21
CA LYS A 31 0.83 0.47 1.61
C LYS A 31 0.97 0.47 0.09
N ILE A 32 0.27 -0.47 -0.55
CA ILE A 32 0.14 -0.54 -2.00
C ILE A 32 -1.29 -0.91 -2.41
N ALA A 33 -1.80 -0.26 -3.46
CA ALA A 33 -2.97 -0.69 -4.22
C ALA A 33 -2.51 -1.10 -5.63
N LYS A 34 -2.75 -2.34 -6.05
CA LYS A 34 -2.18 -2.92 -7.27
C LYS A 34 -3.21 -3.66 -8.10
N PHE A 35 -3.23 -3.40 -9.40
CA PHE A 35 -3.96 -4.16 -10.39
C PHE A 35 -3.02 -5.16 -11.08
N ASN A 36 -3.38 -6.43 -11.07
CA ASN A 36 -2.66 -7.48 -11.80
C ASN A 36 -3.58 -8.04 -12.88
N LEU A 37 -3.16 -7.97 -14.14
CA LEU A 37 -3.92 -8.54 -15.25
C LEU A 37 -3.99 -10.07 -15.12
N ILE A 38 -5.20 -10.63 -15.13
CA ILE A 38 -5.45 -12.08 -15.04
C ILE A 38 -6.23 -12.62 -16.24
N GLY A 39 -6.65 -11.76 -17.18
CA GLY A 39 -7.37 -12.12 -18.39
C GLY A 39 -7.66 -10.91 -19.26
N GLU A 40 -8.38 -11.09 -20.37
CA GLU A 40 -8.73 -9.97 -21.26
C GLU A 40 -9.56 -8.92 -20.52
N GLN A 41 -8.93 -7.76 -20.26
CA GLN A 41 -9.52 -6.66 -19.49
C GLN A 41 -10.00 -7.06 -18.07
N LEU A 42 -9.48 -8.16 -17.54
CA LEU A 42 -9.81 -8.65 -16.20
C LEU A 42 -8.59 -8.52 -15.29
N TYR A 43 -8.77 -7.85 -14.16
CA TYR A 43 -7.69 -7.56 -13.22
C TYR A 43 -8.03 -8.09 -11.84
N ASN A 44 -7.06 -8.76 -11.21
CA ASN A 44 -7.07 -8.95 -9.78
C ASN A 44 -6.64 -7.65 -9.09
N PHE A 45 -7.39 -7.21 -8.10
CA PHE A 45 -7.06 -6.03 -7.30
C PHE A 45 -6.51 -6.47 -5.94
N GLY A 46 -5.25 -6.11 -5.67
CA GLY A 46 -4.60 -6.31 -4.38
C GLY A 46 -4.43 -5.00 -3.63
N PHE A 47 -4.73 -5.01 -2.33
CA PHE A 47 -4.50 -3.90 -1.43
C PHE A 47 -3.93 -4.42 -0.12
N GLY A 48 -2.88 -3.78 0.39
CA GLY A 48 -2.28 -4.22 1.65
C GLY A 48 -0.98 -3.52 2.01
N ASP A 49 -0.33 -4.03 3.04
CA ASP A 49 1.01 -3.66 3.47
C ASP A 49 2.03 -4.25 2.49
N LEU A 50 2.98 -3.42 2.06
CA LEU A 50 4.05 -3.83 1.15
C LEU A 50 5.31 -4.13 1.96
N ASP A 51 5.76 -5.39 1.94
CA ASP A 51 7.07 -5.74 2.44
C ASP A 51 8.14 -5.20 1.50
N ALA A 52 9.05 -4.36 2.02
CA ALA A 52 10.08 -3.70 1.22
C ALA A 52 11.20 -4.66 0.75
N VAL A 53 11.35 -5.80 1.41
CA VAL A 53 12.40 -6.80 1.13
C VAL A 53 11.90 -7.85 0.15
N THR A 54 10.71 -8.42 0.40
CA THR A 54 10.15 -9.49 -0.44
C THR A 54 9.29 -8.97 -1.58
N GLY A 55 8.72 -7.77 -1.42
CA GLY A 55 7.73 -7.21 -2.36
C GLY A 55 6.34 -7.82 -2.21
N ASP A 56 6.11 -8.63 -1.17
CA ASP A 56 4.82 -9.25 -0.90
C ASP A 56 3.80 -8.22 -0.41
N ILE A 57 2.53 -8.48 -0.74
CA ILE A 57 1.39 -7.68 -0.29
C ILE A 57 0.62 -8.50 0.73
N SER A 58 0.53 -8.02 1.96
CA SER A 58 -0.22 -8.65 3.04
C SER A 58 -1.39 -7.79 3.49
N ASP A 59 -2.55 -8.41 3.71
CA ASP A 59 -3.69 -7.77 4.38
C ASP A 59 -3.63 -7.93 5.92
N SER A 60 -2.60 -8.60 6.45
CA SER A 60 -2.37 -8.63 7.88
C SER A 60 -1.89 -7.25 8.33
N VAL A 61 -2.80 -6.41 8.83
CA VAL A 61 -2.43 -5.11 9.40
C VAL A 61 -1.47 -5.33 10.56
N MET A 62 -0.17 -5.18 10.32
CA MET A 62 0.86 -5.24 11.35
C MET A 62 1.65 -3.93 11.31
N VAL A 63 1.28 -3.00 12.19
CA VAL A 63 2.00 -1.74 12.31
C VAL A 63 3.32 -1.98 13.03
N CYS A 64 4.44 -1.67 12.36
CA CYS A 64 5.79 -1.80 12.91
C CYS A 64 5.92 -1.06 14.23
N LEU A 65 6.03 -1.80 15.34
CA LEU A 65 6.55 -1.24 16.58
C LEU A 65 8.04 -0.96 16.36
N THR A 66 8.46 0.30 16.45
CA THR A 66 9.88 0.58 16.68
C THR A 66 10.22 0.02 18.05
N GLU A 67 10.95 -1.10 18.11
CA GLU A 67 11.66 -1.48 19.31
C GLU A 67 12.68 -0.37 19.59
N ASN A 68 12.38 0.43 20.62
CA ASN A 68 13.36 1.32 21.21
C ASN A 68 14.28 0.45 22.07
N ASP A 69 15.56 0.38 21.69
CA ASP A 69 16.68 0.22 22.62
C ASP A 69 17.53 1.50 22.56
#